data_AF-A0A0D8BXC3-F1
#
_entry.id   AF-A0A0D8BXC3-F1
#
_cell.length_a   1.000
_cell.length_b   1.000
_cell.length_c   1.000
_cell.angle_alpha   90.00
_cell.angle_beta   90.00
_cell.angle_gamma   90.00
#
_symmetry.space_group_name_H-M   'P 1'
#
loop_
_entity.id
_entity.type
_entity.pdbx_description
1 polymer ?
#
loop_
_entity_poly.entity_id
_entity_poly.type
_entity_poly.pdbx_seq_one_letter_code
_entity_poly.pdbx_strand_id
1 'polypeptide(L)' 'MNIKLRDEYLLKRRKKRISQKELSQVLQCSQSLLSRYERGQCGMKKEKVELYRRYIDEK' A
#
# COMPACT_ATOMS: atom_id res chain seq x y z
N MET A 1 -6.80 -10.32 7.94
CA MET A 1 -5.94 -9.11 7.98
C MET A 1 -6.72 -8.00 8.66
N ASN A 2 -6.20 -7.44 9.75
CA ASN A 2 -6.91 -6.47 10.57
C ASN A 2 -7.18 -5.20 9.75
N ILE A 3 -8.45 -4.86 9.50
CA ILE A 3 -8.87 -3.73 8.66
C ILE A 3 -8.16 -2.44 9.09
N LYS A 4 -7.98 -2.27 10.41
CA LYS A 4 -7.29 -1.14 11.05
C LYS A 4 -5.89 -0.88 10.48
N LEU A 5 -5.06 -1.91 10.32
CA LEU A 5 -3.65 -1.72 9.97
C LEU A 5 -3.49 -1.23 8.53
N ARG A 6 -4.30 -1.73 7.59
CA ARG A 6 -4.25 -1.26 6.20
C ARG A 6 -4.66 0.20 6.11
N ASP A 7 -5.73 0.57 6.81
CA ASP A 7 -6.27 1.93 6.78
C ASP A 7 -5.30 2.92 7.44
N GLU A 8 -4.58 2.50 8.50
CA GLU A 8 -3.47 3.26 9.08
C GLU A 8 -2.36 3.54 8.08
N TYR A 9 -1.91 2.53 7.33
CA TYR A 9 -0.87 2.72 6.32
C TYR A 9 -1.35 3.55 5.13
N LEU A 10 -2.63 3.46 4.74
CA LEU A 10 -3.23 4.35 3.75
C LEU A 10 -3.16 5.82 4.21
N LEU A 11 -3.48 6.10 5.48
CA LEU A 11 -3.37 7.43 6.06
C LEU A 11 -1.92 7.89 6.12
N LYS A 12 -0.98 7.04 6.57
CA LYS A 12 0.46 7.34 6.57
C LYS A 12 0.96 7.69 5.17
N ARG A 13 0.63 6.88 4.16
CA ARG A 13 0.98 7.10 2.75
C ARG A 13 0.54 8.50 2.29
N ARG A 14 -0.72 8.86 2.55
CA ARG A 14 -1.29 10.16 2.17
C ARG A 14 -0.61 11.32 2.88
N LYS A 15 -0.33 11.19 4.19
CA LYS A 15 0.41 12.20 4.97
C LYS A 15 1.80 12.44 4.40
N LYS A 16 2.50 11.37 3.98
CA LYS A 16 3.82 11.43 3.35
C LYS A 16 3.77 11.82 1.85
N ARG A 17 2.59 12.13 1.31
CA ARG A 17 2.36 12.45 -0.12
C ARG A 17 2.88 11.40 -1.10
N ILE A 18 2.99 10.15 -0.65
CA ILE A 18 3.44 9.03 -1.49
C ILE A 18 2.30 8.68 -2.45
N SER A 19 2.56 8.79 -3.75
CA SER A 19 1.54 8.50 -4.77
C SER A 19 1.34 7.00 -4.93
N GLN A 20 0.14 6.59 -5.36
CA GLN A 20 -0.11 5.18 -5.70
C GLN A 20 0.73 4.74 -6.90
N LYS A 21 1.02 5.66 -7.84
CA LYS A 21 1.88 5.39 -9.00
C LYS A 21 3.28 4.98 -8.55
N GLU A 22 3.89 5.77 -7.67
CA GLU A 22 5.21 5.49 -7.12
C GLU A 22 5.25 4.14 -6.37
N LEU A 23 4.31 3.90 -5.46
CA LEU A 23 4.22 2.63 -4.74
C LEU A 23 4.00 1.45 -5.69
N SER A 24 3.17 1.61 -6.71
CA SER A 24 2.91 0.54 -7.69
C SER A 24 4.17 0.16 -8.48
N GLN A 25 5.06 1.12 -8.75
CA GLN A 25 6.36 0.86 -9.38
C GLN A 25 7.27 0.06 -8.43
N VAL A 26 7.37 0.47 -7.17
CA VAL A 26 8.17 -0.22 -6.14
C VAL A 26 7.66 -1.65 -5.90
N LEU A 27 6.34 -1.81 -5.83
CA LEU A 27 5.66 -3.10 -5.59
C LEU A 27 5.58 -3.99 -6.84
N GLN A 28 6.05 -3.49 -7.99
CA GLN A 28 5.92 -4.11 -9.30
C GLN A 28 4.49 -4.63 -9.51
N CYS A 29 3.51 -3.77 -9.30
CA CYS A 29 2.10 -4.10 -9.44
C CYS A 29 1.36 -2.99 -10.19
N SER A 30 0.14 -3.28 -10.63
CA SER A 30 -0.70 -2.25 -11.22
C SER A 30 -1.21 -1.29 -10.13
N GLN A 31 -1.28 0.00 -10.46
CA GLN A 31 -1.91 1.00 -9.60
C GLN A 31 -3.35 0.59 -9.21
N SER A 32 -4.07 -0.07 -10.13
CA SER A 32 -5.40 -0.61 -9.91
C SER A 32 -5.43 -1.68 -8.82
N LEU A 33 -4.45 -2.59 -8.79
CA LEU A 33 -4.32 -3.60 -7.72
C LEU A 33 -4.11 -2.92 -6.37
N LEU A 34 -3.20 -1.94 -6.31
CA LEU A 34 -2.93 -1.20 -5.08
C LEU A 34 -4.18 -0.46 -4.58
N SER A 35 -4.91 0.21 -5.48
CA SER A 35 -6.16 0.91 -5.15
C SER A 35 -7.24 -0.04 -4.61
N ARG A 36 -7.40 -1.22 -5.23
CA ARG A 36 -8.33 -2.25 -4.75
C ARG A 36 -7.92 -2.81 -3.39
N TYR A 37 -6.62 -3.03 -3.20
CA TYR A 37 -6.07 -3.46 -1.92
C TYR A 37 -6.36 -2.44 -0.82
N GLU A 38 -6.03 -1.16 -1.03
CA GLU A 38 -6.26 -0.07 -0.06
C GLU A 38 -7.74 0.06 0.34
N ARG A 39 -8.67 -0.18 -0.60
CA ARG A 39 -10.12 -0.20 -0.36
C ARG A 39 -10.65 -1.51 0.23
N GLY A 40 -9.78 -2.49 0.47
CA GLY A 40 -10.16 -3.81 0.98
C GLY A 40 -10.94 -4.70 0.02
N GLN A 41 -10.92 -4.39 -1.28
CA GLN A 41 -11.59 -5.16 -2.32
C GLN A 41 -10.78 -6.36 -2.80
N CYS A 42 -9.49 -6.44 -2.43
CA CYS A 42 -8.60 -7.53 -2.82
C CYS A 42 -7.45 -7.66 -1.82
N GLY A 43 -6.85 -8.85 -1.76
CA GLY A 43 -5.57 -9.09 -1.08
C GLY A 43 -4.38 -8.79 -2.00
N MET A 44 -3.21 -8.63 -1.40
CA MET A 44 -1.93 -8.69 -2.11
C MET A 44 -1.08 -9.81 -1.50
N LYS A 45 -0.11 -10.32 -2.26
CA LYS A 45 0.89 -11.26 -1.74
C LYS A 45 1.58 -10.67 -0.52
N LYS A 46 1.90 -11.51 0.46
CA LYS A 46 2.50 -11.11 1.75
C LYS A 46 3.76 -10.26 1.55
N GLU A 47 4.66 -10.68 0.66
CA GLU A 47 5.88 -9.95 0.28
C GLU A 47 5.61 -8.49 -0.15
N LYS A 48 4.56 -8.27 -0.97
CA LYS A 48 4.16 -6.94 -1.43
C LYS A 48 3.56 -6.12 -0.29
N VAL A 49 2.82 -6.74 0.62
CA VAL A 49 2.27 -6.06 1.79
C VAL A 49 3.40 -5.60 2.72
N GLU A 50 4.42 -6.41 2.92
CA GLU A 50 5.59 -6.06 3.72
C GLU A 50 6.39 -4.93 3.07
N LEU A 51 6.66 -5.01 1.76
CA LEU A 51 7.35 -3.95 1.02
C LEU A 51 6.56 -2.64 1.03
N TYR A 52 5.23 -2.70 0.90
CA TYR A 52 4.35 -1.52 0.98
C TYR A 52 4.51 -0.79 2.31
N ARG A 53 4.52 -1.54 3.41
CA ARG A 53 4.69 -0.97 4.76
C ARG A 53 6.08 -0.40 4.93
N ARG A 54 7.11 -1.17 4.56
CA ARG A 54 8.51 -0.77 4.67
C ARG A 54 8.78 0.53 3.90
N TYR A 55 8.32 0.62 2.66
CA TYR A 55 8.49 1.81 1.83
C TYR A 55 7.83 3.05 2.43
N ILE A 56 6.63 2.90 3.01
CA ILE A 56 5.94 4.00 3.68
C ILE A 56 6.64 4.40 4.99
N ASP A 57 7.19 3.44 5.74
CA ASP A 57 7.84 3.72 7.02
C ASP A 57 9.23 4.36 6.83
N GLU A 58 10.01 3.94 5.82
CA GLU A 58 11.37 4.45 5.53
C GLU A 58 11.42 5.85 4.90
N LYS A 59 10.35 6.32 4.26
CA LYS A 59 10.32 7.59 3.49
C LYS A 59 9.94 8.80 4.33
#